data_AF-A0A255ZDL6-F1
#
_entry.id   AF-A0A255ZDL6-F1
#
_cell.length_a   1.000
_cell.length_b   1.000
_cell.length_c   1.000
_cell.angle_alpha   90.00
_cell.angle_beta   90.00
_cell.angle_gamma   90.00
#
_symmetry.space_group_name_H-M   'P 1'
#
loop_
_entity.id
_entity.type
_entity.pdbx_description
1 polymer ?
#
loop_
_entity_poly.entity_id
_entity_poly.type
_entity_poly.pdbx_seq_one_letter_code
_entity_poly.pdbx_strand_id
1 'polypeptide(L)'
;MKKLFFVAVFALVANVAAAQDAFKQDVIKYLDMSGQAKTFEMLTQDIVKNIPAEKQADFKKELNASIKDLMGKIAEIYMKEFTHEDIKAAIKFYESPVGKKFNSKSSVLYQQSQAVGQEWGMGLQQLMMKYMQ
;
A
#
# COMPACT_ATOMS: atom_id res chain seq x y z
N MET A 1 19.25 7.39 -43.35
CA MET A 1 19.83 7.48 -41.99
C MET A 1 18.92 8.20 -40.99
N LYS A 2 18.41 9.43 -41.28
CA LYS A 2 17.50 10.14 -40.35
C LYS A 2 16.25 9.32 -39.97
N LYS A 3 15.59 8.65 -40.91
CA LYS A 3 14.40 7.80 -40.65
C LYS A 3 14.69 6.59 -39.75
N LEU A 4 15.87 5.96 -39.90
CA LEU A 4 16.32 4.85 -39.04
C LEU A 4 16.62 5.32 -37.61
N PHE A 5 17.18 6.52 -37.47
CA PHE A 5 17.44 7.12 -36.16
C PHE A 5 16.13 7.40 -35.39
N PHE A 6 15.11 7.97 -36.05
CA PHE A 6 13.80 8.19 -35.41
C PHE A 6 13.10 6.89 -34.99
N VAL A 7 13.19 5.82 -35.79
CA VAL A 7 12.64 4.51 -35.42
C VAL A 7 13.35 3.92 -34.20
N ALA A 8 14.68 4.04 -34.13
CA ALA A 8 15.44 3.56 -32.98
C ALA A 8 15.12 4.33 -31.68
N VAL A 9 15.00 5.66 -31.76
CA VAL A 9 14.60 6.51 -30.62
C VAL A 9 13.18 6.17 -30.16
N PHE A 10 12.23 6.01 -31.10
CA PHE A 10 10.86 5.64 -30.77
C PHE A 10 10.78 4.26 -30.10
N ALA A 11 11.54 3.27 -30.59
CA ALA A 11 11.64 1.95 -29.99
C ALA A 11 12.22 1.99 -28.57
N LEU A 12 13.22 2.83 -28.31
CA LEU A 12 13.79 3.03 -26.97
C LEU A 12 12.77 3.65 -26.00
N VAL A 13 12.07 4.70 -26.42
CA VAL A 13 11.05 5.37 -25.58
C VAL A 13 9.90 4.43 -25.26
N ALA A 14 9.44 3.64 -26.23
CA ALA A 14 8.38 2.65 -26.01
C ALA A 14 8.79 1.57 -24.99
N ASN A 15 10.04 1.10 -25.05
CA ASN A 15 10.56 0.11 -24.09
C ASN A 15 10.66 0.70 -22.67
N VAL A 16 11.13 1.94 -22.53
CA VAL A 16 11.21 2.61 -21.22
C VAL A 16 9.82 2.82 -20.63
N ALA A 17 8.85 3.27 -21.44
CA ALA A 17 7.48 3.45 -21.00
C ALA A 17 6.84 2.12 -20.54
N ALA A 18 7.05 1.03 -21.29
CA ALA A 18 6.55 -0.29 -20.93
C ALA A 18 7.19 -0.83 -19.64
N ALA A 19 8.51 -0.63 -19.46
CA ALA A 19 9.22 -1.05 -18.25
C ALA A 19 8.75 -0.25 -17.02
N GLN A 20 8.53 1.06 -17.17
CA GLN A 20 8.01 1.91 -16.10
C GLN A 20 6.59 1.53 -15.70
N ASP A 21 5.72 1.20 -16.67
CA ASP A 21 4.36 0.74 -16.40
C ASP A 21 4.37 -0.60 -15.66
N ALA A 22 5.18 -1.57 -16.10
CA ALA A 22 5.34 -2.85 -15.42
C ALA A 22 5.85 -2.69 -13.98
N PHE A 23 6.81 -1.78 -13.75
CA PHE A 23 7.31 -1.50 -12.40
C PHE A 23 6.20 -0.92 -11.51
N LYS A 24 5.43 0.06 -12.00
CA LYS A 24 4.31 0.64 -11.26
C LYS A 24 3.25 -0.40 -10.91
N GLN A 25 2.91 -1.30 -11.84
CA GLN A 25 1.93 -2.37 -11.58
C GLN A 25 2.41 -3.34 -10.50
N ASP A 26 3.69 -3.73 -10.52
CA ASP A 26 4.24 -4.62 -9.49
C ASP A 26 4.26 -3.93 -8.12
N VAL A 27 4.56 -2.63 -8.06
CA VAL A 27 4.48 -1.87 -6.80
C VAL A 27 3.04 -1.84 -6.28
N ILE A 28 2.05 -1.59 -7.13
CA ILE A 28 0.63 -1.62 -6.74
C ILE A 28 0.25 -3.02 -6.21
N LYS A 29 0.70 -4.09 -6.87
CA LYS A 29 0.49 -5.47 -6.40
C LYS A 29 1.11 -5.69 -5.02
N TYR A 30 2.33 -5.23 -4.80
CA TYR A 30 2.97 -5.29 -3.48
C TYR A 30 2.17 -4.54 -2.40
N LEU A 31 1.68 -3.34 -2.70
CA LEU A 31 0.87 -2.53 -1.76
C LEU A 31 -0.44 -3.22 -1.37
N ASP A 32 -1.07 -3.91 -2.32
CA ASP A 32 -2.25 -4.73 -2.05
C ASP A 32 -1.91 -5.94 -1.17
N MET A 33 -0.88 -6.71 -1.55
CA MET A 33 -0.47 -7.93 -0.84
C MET A 33 0.06 -7.68 0.57
N SER A 34 0.71 -6.54 0.81
CA SER A 34 1.19 -6.12 2.12
C SER A 34 0.08 -5.65 3.05
N GLY A 35 -1.13 -5.42 2.52
CA GLY A 35 -2.30 -4.97 3.27
C GLY A 35 -2.44 -3.45 3.36
N GLN A 36 -1.60 -2.66 2.69
CA GLN A 36 -1.72 -1.20 2.70
C GLN A 36 -3.03 -0.72 2.06
N ALA A 37 -3.43 -1.31 0.92
CA ALA A 37 -4.72 -0.98 0.29
C ALA A 37 -5.89 -1.25 1.25
N LYS A 38 -5.84 -2.40 1.94
CA LYS A 38 -6.85 -2.82 2.93
C LYS A 38 -6.94 -1.87 4.13
N THR A 39 -5.84 -1.22 4.52
CA THR A 39 -5.86 -0.20 5.57
C THR A 39 -6.75 0.98 5.18
N PHE A 40 -6.65 1.47 3.95
CA PHE A 40 -7.50 2.58 3.47
C PHE A 40 -8.97 2.18 3.33
N GLU A 41 -9.24 0.94 2.90
CA GLU A 41 -10.59 0.39 2.94
C GLU A 41 -11.14 0.36 4.36
N MET A 42 -10.35 -0.09 5.34
CA MET A 42 -10.76 -0.14 6.74
C MET A 42 -11.06 1.26 7.31
N LEU A 43 -10.20 2.24 7.04
CA LEU A 43 -10.38 3.62 7.50
C LEU A 43 -11.64 4.29 6.94
N THR A 44 -12.11 3.84 5.78
CA THR A 44 -13.27 4.41 5.09
C THR A 44 -14.56 3.65 5.34
N GLN A 45 -14.52 2.52 6.07
CA GLN A 45 -15.71 1.71 6.34
C GLN A 45 -16.80 2.49 7.08
N ASP A 46 -16.43 3.29 8.07
CA ASP A 46 -17.41 4.06 8.83
C ASP A 46 -18.00 5.22 8.01
N ILE A 47 -17.21 5.79 7.09
CA ILE A 47 -17.72 6.77 6.12
C ILE A 47 -18.80 6.12 5.26
N VAL A 48 -18.52 4.93 4.70
CA VAL A 48 -19.46 4.18 3.88
C VAL A 48 -20.75 3.84 4.64
N LYS A 49 -20.64 3.42 5.92
CA LYS A 49 -21.81 3.10 6.75
C LYS A 49 -22.73 4.29 6.98
N ASN A 50 -22.18 5.51 6.99
CA ASN A 50 -22.94 6.75 7.19
C ASN A 50 -23.60 7.28 5.90
N ILE A 51 -23.35 6.66 4.74
CA ILE A 51 -24.01 7.00 3.47
C ILE A 51 -25.40 6.31 3.41
N PRO A 52 -26.45 7.00 2.94
CA PRO A 52 -27.78 6.39 2.71
C PRO A 52 -27.68 5.10 1.89
N ALA A 53 -28.40 4.06 2.31
CA ALA A 53 -28.24 2.69 1.79
C ALA A 53 -28.35 2.62 0.26
N GLU A 54 -29.27 3.38 -0.32
CA GLU A 54 -29.53 3.47 -1.76
C GLU A 54 -28.37 4.13 -2.53
N LYS A 55 -27.51 4.91 -1.87
CA LYS A 55 -26.33 5.58 -2.47
C LYS A 55 -25.02 4.86 -2.20
N GLN A 56 -25.00 3.85 -1.32
CA GLN A 56 -23.77 3.19 -0.91
C GLN A 56 -23.05 2.49 -2.07
N ALA A 57 -23.79 1.93 -3.03
CA ALA A 57 -23.18 1.25 -4.17
C ALA A 57 -22.37 2.21 -5.05
N ASP A 58 -22.97 3.36 -5.41
CA ASP A 58 -22.30 4.40 -6.21
C ASP A 58 -21.15 5.04 -5.44
N PHE A 59 -21.37 5.35 -4.15
CA PHE A 59 -20.31 5.88 -3.30
C PHE A 59 -19.11 4.93 -3.18
N LYS A 60 -19.34 3.63 -2.97
CA LYS A 60 -18.26 2.62 -2.93
C LYS A 60 -17.49 2.57 -4.25
N LYS A 61 -18.17 2.70 -5.38
CA LYS A 61 -17.52 2.72 -6.70
C LYS A 61 -16.59 3.91 -6.85
N GLU A 62 -17.05 5.12 -6.50
CA GLU A 62 -16.23 6.33 -6.56
C GLU A 62 -15.08 6.30 -5.53
N LEU A 63 -15.36 5.83 -4.33
CA LEU A 63 -14.36 5.65 -3.28
C LEU A 63 -13.26 4.69 -3.73
N ASN A 64 -13.61 3.54 -4.32
CA ASN A 64 -12.63 2.58 -4.84
C ASN A 64 -11.77 3.18 -5.95
N ALA A 65 -12.34 4.01 -6.83
CA ALA A 65 -11.57 4.73 -7.84
C ALA A 65 -10.59 5.73 -7.20
N SER A 66 -11.04 6.46 -6.17
CA SER A 66 -10.20 7.38 -5.39
C SER A 66 -9.05 6.66 -4.68
N ILE A 67 -9.33 5.52 -4.03
CA ILE A 67 -8.30 4.69 -3.39
C ILE A 67 -7.30 4.17 -4.44
N LYS A 68 -7.78 3.75 -5.62
CA LYS A 68 -6.89 3.30 -6.71
C LYS A 68 -5.96 4.41 -7.20
N ASP A 69 -6.45 5.64 -7.33
CA ASP A 69 -5.60 6.80 -7.66
C ASP A 69 -4.56 7.07 -6.57
N LEU A 70 -4.96 7.02 -5.30
CA LEU A 70 -4.06 7.11 -4.16
C LEU A 70 -2.97 6.03 -4.19
N MET A 71 -3.33 4.77 -4.48
CA MET A 71 -2.36 3.67 -4.61
C MET A 71 -1.38 3.92 -5.76
N GLY A 72 -1.85 4.48 -6.87
CA GLY A 72 -0.99 4.87 -7.99
C GLY A 72 0.04 5.94 -7.59
N LYS A 73 -0.36 6.94 -6.80
CA LYS A 73 0.55 7.98 -6.28
C LYS A 73 1.54 7.44 -5.27
N ILE A 74 1.09 6.55 -4.36
CA ILE A 74 1.98 5.88 -3.41
C ILE A 74 2.98 5.00 -4.16
N ALA A 75 2.55 4.32 -5.23
CA ALA A 75 3.45 3.51 -6.04
C ALA A 75 4.59 4.33 -6.65
N GLU A 76 4.33 5.56 -7.10
CA GLU A 76 5.37 6.47 -7.59
C GLU A 76 6.38 6.88 -6.52
N ILE A 77 5.99 6.91 -5.25
CA ILE A 77 6.92 7.14 -4.13
C ILE A 77 7.84 5.92 -4.01
N TYR A 78 7.27 4.71 -3.98
CA TYR A 78 8.05 3.47 -3.88
C TYR A 78 9.03 3.29 -5.05
N MET A 79 8.64 3.65 -6.27
CA MET A 79 9.51 3.56 -7.45
C MET A 79 10.74 4.49 -7.37
N LYS A 80 10.74 5.50 -6.49
CA LYS A 80 11.89 6.38 -6.26
C LYS A 80 12.87 5.81 -5.24
N GLU A 81 12.38 4.99 -4.32
CA GLU A 81 13.14 4.47 -3.18
C GLU A 81 13.60 3.02 -3.37
N PHE A 82 12.92 2.26 -4.23
CA PHE A 82 13.19 0.84 -4.46
C PHE A 82 13.47 0.56 -5.93
N THR A 83 14.22 -0.51 -6.19
CA THR A 83 14.36 -1.07 -7.54
C THR A 83 13.18 -1.98 -7.88
N HIS A 84 13.00 -2.29 -9.17
CA HIS A 84 11.97 -3.24 -9.59
C HIS A 84 12.24 -4.63 -9.03
N GLU A 85 13.51 -5.01 -8.94
CA GLU A 85 13.98 -6.27 -8.37
C GLU A 85 13.64 -6.40 -6.88
N ASP A 86 13.80 -5.33 -6.09
CA ASP A 86 13.41 -5.30 -4.68
C ASP A 86 11.92 -5.57 -4.51
N ILE A 87 11.09 -4.92 -5.32
CA ILE A 87 9.64 -5.10 -5.29
C ILE A 87 9.24 -6.50 -5.72
N LYS A 88 9.87 -7.08 -6.75
CA LYS A 88 9.63 -8.47 -7.15
C LYS A 88 10.01 -9.46 -6.04
N ALA A 89 11.12 -9.21 -5.34
CA ALA A 89 11.52 -10.04 -4.21
C ALA A 89 10.51 -9.94 -3.05
N ALA A 90 10.02 -8.74 -2.75
CA ALA A 90 8.99 -8.53 -1.74
C ALA A 90 7.67 -9.22 -2.10
N ILE A 91 7.22 -9.12 -3.36
CA ILE A 91 6.05 -9.85 -3.87
C ILE A 91 6.24 -11.35 -3.66
N LYS A 92 7.39 -11.91 -4.06
CA LYS A 92 7.70 -13.34 -3.88
C LYS A 92 7.62 -13.77 -2.41
N PHE A 93 8.08 -12.92 -1.48
CA PHE A 93 7.90 -13.18 -0.05
C PHE A 93 6.42 -13.25 0.32
N TYR A 94 5.59 -12.27 -0.06
CA TYR A 94 4.16 -12.26 0.26
C TYR A 94 3.37 -13.38 -0.45
N GLU A 95 3.86 -13.89 -1.60
CA GLU A 95 3.27 -15.04 -2.29
C GLU A 95 3.59 -16.39 -1.59
N SER A 96 4.66 -16.44 -0.79
CA SER A 96 5.06 -17.63 -0.05
C SER A 96 4.03 -18.01 1.04
N PRO A 97 4.00 -19.30 1.49
CA PRO A 97 3.14 -19.71 2.59
C PRO A 97 3.36 -18.89 3.87
N VAL A 98 4.62 -18.52 4.16
CA VAL A 98 4.97 -17.69 5.31
C VAL A 98 4.46 -16.26 5.14
N GLY A 99 4.66 -15.64 3.97
CA GLY A 99 4.16 -14.29 3.69
C GLY A 99 2.64 -14.19 3.77
N LYS A 100 1.91 -15.17 3.22
CA LYS A 100 0.46 -15.29 3.39
C LYS A 100 0.05 -15.45 4.85
N LYS A 101 0.79 -16.25 5.63
CA LYS A 101 0.57 -16.38 7.08
C LYS A 101 0.78 -15.05 7.79
N PHE A 102 1.84 -14.30 7.50
CA PHE A 102 2.05 -12.97 8.06
C PHE A 102 0.87 -12.05 7.76
N ASN A 103 0.48 -11.91 6.49
CA ASN A 103 -0.65 -11.05 6.08
C ASN A 103 -1.96 -11.45 6.81
N SER A 104 -2.31 -12.73 6.82
CA SER A 104 -3.53 -13.20 7.49
C SER A 104 -3.53 -12.97 9.01
N LYS A 105 -2.35 -12.89 9.64
CA LYS A 105 -2.20 -12.66 11.09
C LYS A 105 -2.00 -11.19 11.45
N SER A 106 -1.70 -10.30 10.50
CA SER A 106 -1.46 -8.88 10.75
C SER A 106 -2.57 -8.21 11.57
N SER A 107 -3.84 -8.46 11.26
CA SER A 107 -4.97 -7.89 12.02
C SER A 107 -5.05 -8.41 13.46
N VAL A 108 -4.79 -9.70 13.67
CA VAL A 108 -4.83 -10.32 15.02
C VAL A 108 -3.65 -9.80 15.85
N LEU A 109 -2.47 -9.75 15.25
CA LEU A 109 -1.28 -9.20 15.91
C LEU A 109 -1.49 -7.73 16.28
N TYR A 110 -2.05 -6.91 15.37
CA TYR A 110 -2.37 -5.52 15.68
C TYR A 110 -3.33 -5.39 16.88
N GLN A 111 -4.41 -6.17 16.91
CA GLN A 111 -5.35 -6.17 18.03
C GLN A 111 -4.68 -6.58 19.36
N GLN A 112 -3.85 -7.62 19.34
CA GLN A 112 -3.12 -8.07 20.53
C GLN A 112 -2.09 -7.03 21.00
N SER A 113 -1.38 -6.39 20.06
CA SER A 113 -0.40 -5.35 20.36
C SER A 113 -1.02 -4.08 20.95
N GLN A 114 -2.27 -3.75 20.63
CA GLN A 114 -2.95 -2.59 21.23
C GLN A 114 -3.08 -2.71 22.76
N ALA A 115 -3.45 -3.88 23.28
CA ALA A 115 -3.57 -4.09 24.72
C ALA A 115 -2.21 -3.92 25.43
N VAL A 116 -1.15 -4.49 24.86
CA VAL A 116 0.23 -4.36 25.37
C VAL A 116 0.69 -2.89 25.30
N GLY A 117 0.37 -2.18 24.22
CA GLY A 117 0.71 -0.77 24.06
C GLY A 117 0.00 0.13 25.07
N GLN A 118 -1.26 -0.16 25.41
CA GLN A 118 -2.00 0.54 26.46
C GLN A 118 -1.35 0.35 27.84
N GLU A 119 -0.97 -0.90 28.17
CA GLU A 119 -0.26 -1.22 29.41
C GLU A 119 1.07 -0.45 29.51
N TRP A 120 1.87 -0.50 28.46
CA TRP A 120 3.12 0.27 28.40
C TRP A 120 2.89 1.78 28.54
N GLY A 121 1.84 2.32 27.91
CA GLY A 121 1.49 3.75 28.00
C GLY A 121 1.16 4.20 29.42
N MET A 122 0.48 3.38 30.22
CA MET A 122 0.25 3.66 31.64
C MET A 122 1.55 3.69 32.43
N GLY A 123 2.45 2.72 32.19
CA GLY A 123 3.77 2.70 32.80
C GLY A 123 4.63 3.91 32.42
N LEU A 124 4.54 4.35 31.16
CA LEU A 124 5.23 5.55 30.69
C LEU A 124 4.74 6.82 31.39
N GLN A 125 3.43 6.96 31.63
CA GLN A 125 2.88 8.10 32.38
C GLN A 125 3.44 8.15 33.80
N GLN A 126 3.53 7.00 34.49
CA GLN A 126 4.15 6.91 35.82
C GLN A 126 5.63 7.30 35.78
N LEU A 127 6.36 6.81 34.78
CA LEU A 127 7.76 7.17 34.58
C LEU A 127 7.92 8.69 34.38
N MET A 128 7.10 9.32 33.53
CA MET A 128 7.15 10.77 33.32
C MET A 128 6.87 11.57 34.60
N MET A 129 5.87 11.16 35.39
CA MET A 129 5.56 11.83 36.66
C MET A 129 6.75 11.82 37.64
N LYS A 130 7.57 10.76 37.64
CA LYS A 130 8.78 10.68 38.48
C LYS A 130 9.82 11.77 38.15
N TYR A 131 9.86 12.25 36.90
CA TYR A 131 10.84 13.23 36.44
C TYR A 131 10.26 14.65 36.27
N MET A 132 8.95 14.83 36.51
CA MET A 132 8.32 16.16 36.58
C MET A 132 8.18 16.69 38.02
N GLN A 133 8.66 15.92 39.01
CA GLN A 133 8.94 16.38 40.38
C GLN A 133 10.37 16.89 40.46
#